data_AF-A0A086B4A8-F1
#
_entry.id   AF-A0A086B4A8-F1
#
_cell.length_a   1.000
_cell.length_b   1.000
_cell.length_c   1.000
_cell.angle_alpha   90.00
_cell.angle_beta   90.00
_cell.angle_gamma   90.00
#
_symmetry.space_group_name_H-M   'P 1'
#
loop_
_entity.id
_entity.type
_entity.pdbx_description
1 polymer ?
#
loop_
_entity_poly.entity_id
_entity_poly.type
_entity_poly.pdbx_seq_one_letter_code
_entity_poly.pdbx_strand_id
1 'polypeptide(L)'
;MVSLSGIYNRGNQRIDEVFPKYTLLGTHAGRRTFICNALSLGIPAHVVMKWTGHSDYKAMKPYIDIADEIKASAMDKFNDL
;
A
#
# COMPACT_ATOMS: atom_id res chain seq x y z
N MET A 1 2.94 -7.05 -19.37
CA MET A 1 2.61 -5.74 -18.74
C MET A 1 1.44 -5.97 -17.80
N VAL A 2 1.47 -5.46 -16.56
CA VAL A 2 0.39 -5.72 -15.58
C VAL A 2 -0.83 -4.85 -15.93
N SER A 3 -2.00 -5.46 -16.03
CA SER A 3 -3.28 -4.79 -16.33
C SER A 3 -4.28 -5.01 -15.19
N LEU A 4 -5.19 -4.05 -14.99
CA LEU A 4 -6.27 -4.11 -14.01
C LEU A 4 -7.62 -4.03 -14.75
N SER A 5 -8.54 -4.95 -14.43
CA SER A 5 -9.93 -4.93 -14.92
C SER A 5 -10.83 -4.28 -13.87
N GLY A 6 -11.65 -3.32 -14.27
CA GLY A 6 -12.63 -2.65 -13.42
C GLY A 6 -14.03 -2.78 -14.00
N ILE A 7 -14.97 -3.23 -13.17
CA ILE A 7 -16.39 -3.32 -13.53
C ILE A 7 -17.14 -2.25 -12.74
N TYR A 8 -17.83 -1.36 -13.44
CA TYR A 8 -18.65 -0.33 -12.82
C TYR A 8 -19.85 0.01 -13.71
N ASN A 9 -20.91 0.56 -13.12
CA ASN A 9 -22.09 0.98 -13.85
C ASN A 9 -22.04 2.49 -14.10
N ARG A 10 -22.27 2.92 -15.34
CA ARG A 10 -22.57 4.32 -15.68
C ARG A 10 -24.04 4.40 -16.11
N GLY A 11 -24.90 4.87 -15.21
CA GLY A 11 -26.34 4.80 -15.39
C GLY A 11 -26.82 3.34 -15.45
N ASN A 12 -27.61 3.00 -16.48
CA ASN A 12 -28.09 1.63 -16.70
C ASN A 12 -27.10 0.74 -17.50
N GLN A 13 -25.91 1.25 -17.83
CA GLN A 13 -24.91 0.50 -18.58
C GLN A 13 -23.84 -0.05 -17.65
N ARG A 14 -23.64 -1.37 -17.69
CA ARG A 14 -22.50 -2.03 -17.07
C ARG A 14 -21.30 -1.93 -18.01
N ILE A 15 -20.19 -1.43 -17.48
CA ILE A 15 -18.95 -1.21 -18.21
C ILE A 15 -17.88 -2.10 -17.59
N ASP A 16 -17.16 -2.80 -18.46
CA ASP A 16 -16.00 -3.63 -18.11
C ASP A 16 -14.80 -3.09 -18.91
N GLU A 17 -13.85 -2.48 -18.20
CA GLU A 17 -12.71 -1.82 -18.81
C GLU A 17 -11.41 -2.41 -18.27
N VAL A 18 -10.43 -2.58 -19.16
CA VAL A 18 -9.09 -3.04 -18.81
C VAL A 18 -8.11 -1.90 -19.00
N PHE A 19 -7.41 -1.54 -17.93
CA PHE A 19 -6.41 -0.48 -17.93
C PHE A 19 -5.01 -1.06 -17.69
N PRO A 20 -3.99 -0.58 -18.42
CA PRO A 20 -2.61 -0.85 -18.01
C PRO A 20 -2.37 -0.27 -16.61
N LYS A 21 -1.82 -1.06 -15.67
CA LYS A 21 -1.72 -0.67 -14.26
C LYS A 21 -1.07 0.70 -14.04
N TYR A 22 -0.05 1.03 -14.84
CA TYR A 22 0.67 2.28 -14.70
C TYR A 22 -0.19 3.52 -14.96
N THR A 23 -1.27 3.42 -15.75
CA THR A 23 -2.17 4.55 -16.03
C THR A 23 -3.03 4.93 -14.81
N LEU A 24 -3.13 4.03 -13.82
CA LEU A 24 -3.88 4.23 -12.59
C LEU A 24 -2.98 4.65 -11.42
N LEU A 25 -1.66 4.75 -11.62
CA LEU A 25 -0.72 5.17 -10.58
C LEU A 25 -0.63 6.70 -10.53
N GLY A 26 -0.85 7.25 -9.34
CA GLY A 26 -0.73 8.69 -9.08
C GLY A 26 0.15 9.02 -7.87
N THR A 27 0.27 10.30 -7.56
CA THR A 27 1.08 10.81 -6.43
C THR A 27 0.66 10.21 -5.08
N HIS A 28 -0.64 9.98 -4.89
CA HIS A 28 -1.15 9.35 -3.68
C HIS A 28 -0.65 7.90 -3.53
N ALA A 29 -0.59 7.12 -4.62
CA ALA A 29 -0.02 5.79 -4.60
C ALA A 29 1.47 5.84 -4.24
N GLY A 30 2.22 6.79 -4.81
CA GLY A 30 3.63 7.02 -4.47
C GLY A 30 3.85 7.32 -2.99
N ARG A 31 3.04 8.20 -2.38
CA ARG A 31 3.10 8.51 -0.94
C ARG A 31 2.88 7.26 -0.09
N ARG A 32 1.91 6.42 -0.44
CA ARG A 32 1.63 5.15 0.27
C ARG A 32 2.80 4.18 0.15
N THR A 33 3.36 4.03 -1.05
CA THR A 33 4.53 3.19 -1.29
C THR A 33 5.73 3.65 -0.46
N PHE A 34 5.99 4.96 -0.42
CA PHE A 34 7.07 5.52 0.42
C PHE A 34 6.90 5.15 1.90
N ILE A 35 5.69 5.29 2.45
CA ILE A 35 5.42 4.98 3.85
C ILE A 35 5.64 3.49 4.15
N CYS A 36 5.07 2.59 3.36
CA CYS A 36 5.23 1.13 3.56
C CYS A 36 6.70 0.72 3.51
N ASN A 37 7.46 1.24 2.54
CA ASN A 37 8.87 0.92 2.39
C ASN A 37 9.69 1.42 3.58
N ALA A 38 9.47 2.67 4.02
CA ALA A 38 10.17 3.24 5.17
C ALA A 38 9.94 2.41 6.46
N LEU A 39 8.69 1.99 6.71
CA LEU A 39 8.35 1.16 7.87
C LEU A 39 8.94 -0.25 7.77
N SER A 40 8.93 -0.84 6.56
CA SER A 40 9.53 -2.16 6.31
C SER A 40 11.05 -2.16 6.52
N LEU A 41 11.70 -1.02 6.25
CA LEU A 41 13.12 -0.78 6.56
C LEU A 41 13.39 -0.52 8.04
N GLY A 42 12.36 -0.55 8.90
CA GLY A 42 12.50 -0.37 10.34
C GLY A 42 12.54 1.08 10.80
N ILE A 43 12.25 2.05 9.93
CA ILE A 43 12.19 3.46 10.33
C ILE A 43 10.99 3.65 11.29
N PRO A 44 11.18 4.28 12.47
CA PRO A 44 10.10 4.44 13.42
C PRO A 44 8.91 5.23 12.85
N ALA A 45 7.68 4.77 13.13
CA ALA A 45 6.47 5.38 12.59
C ALA A 45 6.36 6.89 12.87
N HIS A 46 6.75 7.34 14.06
CA HIS A 46 6.71 8.77 14.43
C HIS A 46 7.63 9.64 13.55
N VAL A 47 8.72 9.10 13.00
CA VAL A 47 9.61 9.81 12.06
C VAL A 47 8.94 9.91 10.69
N VAL A 48 8.42 8.78 10.20
CA VAL A 48 7.72 8.71 8.91
C VAL A 48 6.47 9.61 8.90
N MET A 49 5.76 9.69 10.04
CA MET A 49 4.62 10.61 10.22
C MET A 49 5.03 12.07 10.03
N LYS A 50 6.16 12.50 10.59
CA LYS A 50 6.66 13.88 10.43
C LYS A 50 6.99 14.18 8.96
N TRP A 51 7.63 13.26 8.26
CA TRP A 51 7.94 13.45 6.82
C TRP A 51 6.70 13.49 5.94
N THR A 52 5.69 12.70 6.31
CA THR A 52 4.48 12.53 5.48
C THR A 52 3.33 13.40 5.92
N GLY A 53 3.47 14.21 6.96
CA GLY A 53 2.43 15.13 7.45
C GLY A 53 1.22 14.43 8.06
N HIS A 54 1.39 13.24 8.65
CA HIS A 54 0.31 12.58 9.39
C HIS A 54 0.30 13.09 10.83
N SER A 55 -0.82 13.69 11.25
CA SER A 55 -1.04 14.12 12.64
C SER A 55 -1.67 13.03 13.51
N ASP A 56 -2.45 12.12 12.90
CA ASP A 56 -3.13 11.03 13.59
C ASP A 56 -2.40 9.70 13.39
N TYR A 57 -2.10 9.02 14.50
CA TYR A 57 -1.51 7.69 14.48
C TYR A 57 -2.46 6.63 13.90
N LYS A 58 -3.78 6.81 14.06
CA LYS A 58 -4.77 5.88 13.47
C LYS A 58 -4.67 5.84 11.95
N ALA A 59 -4.31 6.95 11.31
CA ALA A 59 -4.09 7.00 9.87
C ALA A 59 -2.84 6.22 9.41
N MET A 60 -1.91 5.94 10.33
CA MET A 60 -0.71 5.14 10.05
C MET A 60 -0.94 3.64 10.19
N LYS A 61 -1.96 3.24 10.96
CA LYS A 61 -2.21 1.83 11.29
C LYS A 61 -2.20 0.89 10.07
N PRO A 62 -2.88 1.21 8.94
CA PRO A 62 -2.87 0.32 7.78
C PRO A 62 -1.47 0.06 7.21
N TYR A 63 -0.52 0.98 7.37
CA TYR A 63 0.86 0.80 6.88
C TYR A 63 1.73 0.05 7.87
N ILE A 64 1.49 0.23 9.17
CA ILE A 64 2.18 -0.48 10.25
C ILE A 64 1.81 -1.96 10.20
N ASP A 65 0.51 -2.26 10.09
CA ASP A 65 0.00 -3.63 10.02
C ASP A 65 0.64 -4.41 8.85
N ILE A 66 0.79 -3.78 7.68
CA ILE A 66 1.49 -4.37 6.52
C ILE A 66 2.97 -4.66 6.83
N ALA A 67 3.66 -3.71 7.46
CA ALA A 67 5.08 -3.90 7.79
C ALA A 67 5.28 -5.03 8.82
N ASP A 68 4.35 -5.17 9.76
CA ASP A 68 4.38 -6.24 10.77
C ASP A 68 4.05 -7.61 10.16
N GLU A 69 3.09 -7.69 9.22
CA GLU A 69 2.83 -8.90 8.44
C GLU A 69 4.06 -9.35 7.62
N ILE A 70 4.76 -8.41 6.99
CA ILE A 70 6.00 -8.69 6.25
C ILE A 70 7.08 -9.24 7.19
N LYS A 71 7.23 -8.67 8.39
CA LYS A 71 8.20 -9.18 9.38
C LYS A 71 7.84 -10.57 9.88
N ALA A 72 6.57 -10.82 10.17
CA ALA A 72 6.09 -12.14 10.60
C ALA A 72 6.35 -13.21 9.52
N SER A 73 5.95 -12.95 8.29
CA SER A 73 6.20 -13.86 7.16
C SER A 73 7.68 -14.06 6.84
N ALA A 74 8.54 -13.08 7.14
CA ALA A 74 9.98 -13.24 7.04
C ALA A 74 10.54 -14.16 8.15
N MET A 75 9.96 -14.13 9.35
CA MET A 75 10.32 -15.03 10.45
C MET A 75 9.94 -16.47 10.16
N ASP A 76 8.78 -16.70 9.53
CA ASP A 76 8.32 -18.05 9.20
C ASP A 76 9.30 -18.84 8.33
N LYS A 77 10.12 -18.15 7.52
CA LYS A 77 11.18 -18.79 6.72
C LYS A 77 12.25 -19.50 7.55
N PHE A 78 12.40 -19.14 8.83
CA PHE A 78 13.29 -19.85 9.76
C PHE A 78 12.65 -21.12 10.33
N ASN A 79 11.32 -21.24 10.31
CA ASN A 79 10.61 -22.42 10.82
C ASN A 79 10.69 -23.60 9.85
N ASP A 80 10.96 -23.33 8.57
CA ASP A 80 11.09 -24.32 7.50
C ASP A 80 12.56 -24.81 7.29
N LEU A 81 13.50 -24.34 8.13
CA LEU A 81 14.91 -24.76 8.14
C LEU A 81 15.14 -25.86 9.19
#